data_AF-A0A377DXY1-F1
#
_entry.id   AF-A0A377DXY1-F1
#
_cell.length_a   1.000
_cell.length_b   1.000
_cell.length_c   1.000
_cell.angle_alpha   90.00
_cell.angle_beta   90.00
_cell.angle_gamma   90.00
#
_symmetry.space_group_name_H-M   'P 1'
#
loop_
_entity.id
_entity.type
_entity.pdbx_description
1 polymer ?
#
loop_
_entity_poly.entity_id
_entity_poly.type
_entity_poly.pdbx_seq_one_letter_code
_entity_poly.pdbx_strand_id
1 'polypeptide(L)'
;MMRVLLSCLQARQLLESNIAEFAALQATREDIVKMRQALQLEERELASSAPGSSESGDMQFHLAIAEATHNSMLVELFRQSWQWRENNPMWIQLHSHLDDSLYRKEWLGDHKQILAALIKKDARAAKLAMWQHLENVKQRLLEFSNVDDIYFDGYLFDSWPLDKVDV
;
A
#
# COMPACT_ATOMS: atom_id res chain seq x y z
N MET A 1 -10.49 18.68 -0.60
CA MET A 1 -9.19 18.06 -0.93
C MET A 1 -9.02 16.70 -0.25
N MET A 2 -9.34 16.55 1.04
CA MET A 2 -9.30 15.27 1.79
C MET A 2 -10.06 14.12 1.11
N ARG A 3 -11.28 14.40 0.65
CA ARG A 3 -12.16 13.42 -0.02
C ARG A 3 -11.50 12.70 -1.20
N VAL A 4 -10.72 13.40 -2.01
CA VAL A 4 -10.11 12.84 -3.23
C VAL A 4 -9.00 11.85 -2.90
N LEU A 5 -8.18 12.14 -1.87
CA LEU A 5 -7.12 11.22 -1.47
C LEU A 5 -7.69 9.96 -0.80
N LEU A 6 -8.68 10.12 0.08
CA LEU A 6 -9.28 8.98 0.76
C LEU A 6 -10.04 8.07 -0.22
N SER A 7 -10.73 8.64 -1.23
CA SER A 7 -11.31 7.86 -2.33
C SER A 7 -10.25 7.11 -3.15
N CYS A 8 -9.08 7.74 -3.39
CA CYS A 8 -7.96 7.06 -4.05
C CYS A 8 -7.44 5.87 -3.21
N LEU A 9 -7.30 6.04 -1.90
CA LEU A 9 -6.84 4.96 -1.01
C LEU A 9 -7.84 3.82 -0.88
N GLN A 10 -9.13 4.11 -0.83
CA GLN A 10 -10.16 3.08 -0.82
C GLN A 10 -10.17 2.27 -2.14
N ALA A 11 -9.96 2.95 -3.28
CA ALA A 11 -9.81 2.28 -4.57
C ALA A 11 -8.55 1.40 -4.59
N ARG A 12 -7.42 1.90 -4.07
CA ARG A 12 -6.19 1.11 -3.88
C ARG A 12 -6.43 -0.10 -2.98
N GLN A 13 -7.16 0.07 -1.88
CA GLN A 13 -7.46 -0.99 -0.92
C GLN A 13 -8.20 -2.16 -1.59
N LEU A 14 -9.21 -1.85 -2.42
CA LEU A 14 -9.90 -2.85 -3.23
C LEU A 14 -8.97 -3.46 -4.29
N LEU A 15 -8.26 -2.63 -5.06
CA LEU A 15 -7.45 -3.10 -6.17
C LEU A 15 -6.25 -3.96 -5.72
N GLU A 16 -5.42 -3.41 -4.83
CA GLU A 16 -4.15 -4.00 -4.44
C GLU A 16 -4.35 -5.26 -3.57
N SER A 17 -5.41 -5.31 -2.74
CA SER A 17 -5.72 -6.53 -1.98
C SER A 17 -6.12 -7.71 -2.87
N ASN A 18 -6.92 -7.47 -3.92
CA ASN A 18 -7.27 -8.51 -4.89
C ASN A 18 -6.07 -8.87 -5.80
N ILE A 19 -5.20 -7.91 -6.10
CA ILE A 19 -3.91 -8.18 -6.76
C ILE A 19 -3.05 -9.10 -5.89
N ALA A 20 -2.91 -8.82 -4.59
CA ALA A 20 -2.13 -9.65 -3.67
C ALA A 20 -2.71 -11.06 -3.51
N GLU A 21 -4.04 -11.18 -3.43
CA GLU A 21 -4.76 -12.45 -3.43
C GLU A 21 -4.41 -13.29 -4.66
N PHE A 22 -4.51 -12.69 -5.85
CA PHE A 22 -4.26 -13.38 -7.10
C PHE A 22 -2.77 -13.70 -7.30
N ALA A 23 -1.89 -12.78 -6.91
CA ALA A 23 -0.44 -12.97 -6.94
C ALA A 23 -0.01 -14.15 -6.06
N ALA A 24 -0.65 -14.39 -4.91
CA ALA A 24 -0.32 -15.54 -4.05
C ALA A 24 -0.46 -16.88 -4.78
N LEU A 25 -1.45 -16.99 -5.66
CA LEU A 25 -1.71 -18.19 -6.45
C LEU A 25 -0.66 -18.37 -7.56
N GLN A 26 -0.27 -17.28 -8.20
CA GLN A 26 0.54 -17.28 -9.43
C GLN A 26 2.04 -17.13 -9.20
N ALA A 27 2.46 -16.50 -8.12
CA ALA A 27 3.84 -16.08 -7.90
C ALA A 27 4.86 -17.21 -8.08
N THR A 28 5.91 -16.92 -8.84
CA THR A 28 7.07 -17.78 -9.02
C THR A 28 8.15 -17.49 -7.97
N ARG A 29 9.20 -18.30 -7.96
CA ARG A 29 10.35 -18.06 -7.07
C ARG A 29 11.04 -16.75 -7.41
N GLU A 30 11.16 -16.44 -8.69
CA GLU A 30 11.78 -15.22 -9.20
C GLU A 30 11.00 -13.98 -8.75
N ASP A 31 9.67 -14.02 -8.75
CA ASP A 31 8.84 -12.91 -8.27
C ASP A 31 9.03 -12.67 -6.77
N ILE A 32 9.08 -13.73 -5.96
CA ILE A 32 9.36 -13.64 -4.53
C ILE A 32 10.75 -13.03 -4.27
N VAL A 33 11.75 -13.33 -5.11
CA VAL A 33 13.08 -12.72 -5.02
C VAL A 33 13.01 -11.22 -5.29
N LYS A 34 12.28 -10.77 -6.31
CA LYS A 34 12.07 -9.33 -6.58
C LYS A 34 11.41 -8.62 -5.40
N MET A 35 10.37 -9.20 -4.84
CA MET A 35 9.68 -8.63 -3.66
C MET A 35 10.63 -8.49 -2.47
N ARG A 36 11.49 -9.48 -2.20
CA ARG A 36 12.50 -9.40 -1.15
C ARG A 36 13.51 -8.29 -1.39
N GLN A 37 13.95 -8.11 -2.64
CA GLN A 37 14.90 -7.06 -3.00
C GLN A 37 14.29 -5.67 -2.80
N ALA A 38 13.01 -5.49 -3.15
CA ALA A 38 12.29 -4.25 -2.90
C ALA A 38 12.19 -3.92 -1.39
N LEU A 39 11.87 -4.91 -0.53
CA LEU A 39 11.86 -4.68 0.93
C LEU A 39 13.24 -4.39 1.51
N GLN A 40 14.31 -5.00 0.96
CA GLN A 40 15.67 -4.68 1.36
C GLN A 40 16.07 -3.24 0.97
N LEU A 41 15.56 -2.75 -0.16
CA LEU A 41 15.74 -1.35 -0.55
C LEU A 41 15.02 -0.43 0.44
N GLU A 42 13.74 -0.71 0.73
CA GLU A 42 12.94 0.06 1.69
C GLU A 42 13.59 0.11 3.09
N GLU A 43 14.14 -1.03 3.57
CA GLU A 43 14.90 -1.10 4.82
C GLU A 43 16.13 -0.18 4.84
N ARG A 44 16.85 -0.09 3.72
CA ARG A 44 18.03 0.78 3.60
C ARG A 44 17.63 2.25 3.52
N GLU A 45 16.56 2.57 2.81
CA GLU A 45 15.98 3.92 2.74
C GLU A 45 15.58 4.41 4.14
N LEU A 46 14.98 3.54 4.94
CA LEU A 46 14.66 3.82 6.34
C LEU A 46 15.89 4.06 7.23
N ALA A 47 16.95 3.27 7.04
CA ALA A 47 18.17 3.39 7.83
C ALA A 47 19.00 4.65 7.48
N SER A 48 18.95 5.10 6.23
CA SER A 48 19.80 6.18 5.71
C SER A 48 19.25 7.59 5.91
N SER A 49 17.99 7.74 6.35
CA SER A 49 17.30 9.05 6.48
C SER A 49 17.39 9.93 5.22
N ALA A 50 17.65 9.34 4.06
CA ALA A 50 17.78 10.05 2.79
C ALA A 50 16.38 10.14 2.14
N PRO A 51 15.81 11.35 1.97
CA PRO A 51 14.53 11.50 1.29
C PRO A 51 14.72 11.37 -0.22
N GLY A 52 13.82 10.64 -0.88
CA GLY A 52 13.51 10.86 -2.30
C GLY A 52 14.45 10.24 -3.33
N SER A 53 14.48 8.91 -3.42
CA SER A 53 14.83 8.26 -4.68
C SER A 53 13.59 8.27 -5.61
N SER A 54 13.79 8.37 -6.93
CA SER A 54 12.71 8.34 -7.94
C SER A 54 11.97 6.99 -8.02
N GLU A 55 12.46 5.96 -7.31
CA GLU A 55 11.91 4.60 -7.28
C GLU A 55 12.08 4.01 -5.86
N SER A 56 11.19 4.39 -4.94
CA SER A 56 11.25 3.89 -3.56
C SER A 56 11.03 2.38 -3.46
N GLY A 57 11.58 1.75 -2.42
CA GLY A 57 11.36 0.33 -2.14
C GLY A 57 9.89 -0.03 -1.96
N ASP A 58 9.09 0.89 -1.42
CA ASP A 58 7.62 0.81 -1.32
C ASP A 58 6.98 0.59 -2.70
N MET A 59 7.23 1.50 -3.66
CA MET A 59 6.70 1.37 -5.02
C MET A 59 7.14 0.07 -5.69
N GLN A 60 8.42 -0.28 -5.57
CA GLN A 60 8.96 -1.50 -6.19
C GLN A 60 8.33 -2.76 -5.60
N PHE A 61 7.99 -2.77 -4.31
CA PHE A 61 7.37 -3.91 -3.66
C PHE A 61 5.95 -4.13 -4.18
N HIS A 62 5.11 -3.09 -4.17
CA HIS A 62 3.75 -3.16 -4.69
C HIS A 62 3.72 -3.52 -6.19
N LEU A 63 4.64 -2.95 -6.97
CA LEU A 63 4.79 -3.30 -8.38
C LEU A 63 5.16 -4.77 -8.57
N ALA A 64 6.10 -5.30 -7.78
CA ALA A 64 6.50 -6.71 -7.87
C ALA A 64 5.33 -7.66 -7.55
N ILE A 65 4.45 -7.30 -6.61
CA ILE A 65 3.21 -8.07 -6.35
C ILE A 65 2.28 -8.03 -7.57
N ALA A 66 2.09 -6.86 -8.17
CA ALA A 66 1.27 -6.74 -9.38
C ALA A 66 1.86 -7.57 -10.55
N GLU A 67 3.17 -7.54 -10.77
CA GLU A 67 3.85 -8.33 -11.79
C GLU A 67 3.73 -9.84 -11.55
N ALA A 68 3.72 -10.27 -10.29
CA ALA A 68 3.56 -11.68 -9.89
C ALA A 68 2.17 -12.25 -10.21
N THR A 69 1.20 -11.41 -10.57
CA THR A 69 -0.08 -11.87 -11.14
C THR A 69 0.09 -12.41 -12.57
N HIS A 70 1.20 -12.08 -13.23
CA HIS A 70 1.47 -12.30 -14.65
C HIS A 70 0.36 -11.78 -15.57
N ASN A 71 -0.35 -10.74 -15.13
CA ASN A 71 -1.43 -10.10 -15.85
C ASN A 71 -1.09 -8.62 -16.12
N SER A 72 -0.75 -8.31 -17.37
CA SER A 72 -0.34 -6.97 -17.77
C SER A 72 -1.41 -5.90 -17.54
N MET A 73 -2.69 -6.26 -17.62
CA MET A 73 -3.78 -5.32 -17.34
C MET A 73 -3.83 -4.93 -15.85
N LEU A 74 -3.60 -5.88 -14.94
CA LEU A 74 -3.54 -5.58 -13.50
C LEU A 74 -2.31 -4.73 -13.15
N VAL A 75 -1.16 -5.01 -13.80
CA VAL A 75 0.06 -4.20 -13.65
C VAL A 75 -0.20 -2.76 -14.09
N GLU A 76 -0.87 -2.56 -15.23
CA GLU A 76 -1.18 -1.23 -15.74
C GLU A 76 -2.15 -0.46 -14.84
N LEU A 77 -3.22 -1.12 -14.37
CA LEU A 77 -4.16 -0.53 -13.40
C LEU A 77 -3.46 -0.11 -12.11
N PHE A 78 -2.54 -0.93 -11.61
CA PHE A 78 -1.71 -0.58 -10.45
C PHE A 78 -0.85 0.67 -10.74
N ARG A 79 -0.15 0.72 -11.88
CA ARG A 79 0.71 1.87 -12.24
C ARG A 79 -0.09 3.17 -12.33
N GLN A 80 -1.27 3.14 -12.94
CA GLN A 80 -2.15 4.32 -13.02
C GLN A 80 -2.63 4.75 -11.63
N SER A 81 -3.05 3.79 -10.80
CA SER A 81 -3.46 4.06 -9.42
C SER A 81 -2.33 4.68 -8.58
N TRP A 82 -1.10 4.18 -8.74
CA TRP A 82 0.08 4.75 -8.08
C TRP A 82 0.36 6.18 -8.55
N GLN A 83 0.29 6.43 -9.85
CA GLN A 83 0.50 7.75 -10.43
C GLN A 83 -0.54 8.76 -9.90
N TRP A 84 -1.79 8.37 -9.72
CA TRP A 84 -2.82 9.23 -9.12
C TRP A 84 -2.50 9.59 -7.66
N ARG A 85 -1.91 8.67 -6.88
CA ARG A 85 -1.43 8.94 -5.53
C ARG A 85 -0.26 9.94 -5.54
N GLU A 86 0.78 9.68 -6.33
CA GLU A 86 1.97 10.54 -6.40
C GLU A 86 1.64 11.97 -6.82
N ASN A 87 0.68 12.13 -7.73
CA ASN A 87 0.23 13.44 -8.20
C ASN A 87 -0.78 14.13 -7.26
N ASN A 88 -1.16 13.50 -6.14
CA ASN A 88 -2.11 14.10 -5.20
C ASN A 88 -1.40 15.11 -4.29
N PRO A 89 -1.76 16.41 -4.31
CA PRO A 89 -1.06 17.44 -3.51
C PRO A 89 -1.06 17.17 -2.01
N MET A 90 -2.12 16.53 -1.49
CA MET A 90 -2.24 16.21 -0.07
C MET A 90 -1.38 14.99 0.30
N TRP A 91 -1.23 14.03 -0.62
CA TRP A 91 -0.26 12.94 -0.46
C TRP A 91 1.16 13.49 -0.37
N ILE A 92 1.54 14.39 -1.28
CA ILE A 92 2.86 15.06 -1.29
C ILE A 92 3.11 15.80 0.03
N GLN A 93 2.14 16.59 0.49
CA GLN A 93 2.24 17.35 1.74
C GLN A 93 2.38 16.42 2.95
N LEU A 94 1.57 15.37 3.03
CA LEU A 94 1.68 14.38 4.10
C LEU A 94 3.05 13.70 4.09
N HIS A 95 3.50 13.23 2.92
CA HIS A 95 4.76 12.52 2.79
C HIS A 95 5.95 13.38 3.25
N SER A 96 5.87 14.71 3.08
CA SER A 96 6.87 15.66 3.58
C SER A 96 6.86 15.83 5.11
N HIS A 97 5.75 15.48 5.78
CA HIS A 97 5.62 15.52 7.25
C HIS A 97 5.84 14.14 7.91
N LEU A 98 5.83 13.05 7.13
CA LEU A 98 6.09 11.67 7.56
C LEU A 98 7.59 11.34 7.72
N ASP A 99 8.45 12.35 7.86
CA ASP A 99 9.87 12.16 8.21
C ASP A 99 10.06 11.45 9.57
N ASP A 100 8.97 11.25 10.32
CA ASP A 100 8.93 10.43 11.52
C ASP A 100 9.19 8.94 11.21
N SER A 101 10.36 8.46 11.62
CA SER A 101 10.85 7.11 11.34
C SER A 101 9.95 5.97 11.85
N LEU A 102 8.96 6.27 12.70
CA LEU A 102 8.08 5.27 13.31
C LEU A 102 7.10 4.67 12.29
N TYR A 103 6.40 5.50 11.53
CA TYR A 103 5.31 5.04 10.65
C TYR A 103 5.80 4.23 9.47
N ARG A 104 6.93 4.66 8.89
CA ARG A 104 7.56 3.90 7.82
C ARG A 104 8.08 2.53 8.30
N LYS A 105 8.44 2.38 9.58
CA LYS A 105 8.79 1.06 10.18
C LYS A 105 7.56 0.16 10.31
N GLU A 106 6.40 0.72 10.67
CA GLU A 106 5.16 -0.04 10.74
C GLU A 106 4.70 -0.51 9.35
N TRP A 107 4.77 0.37 8.34
CA TRP A 107 4.46 0.01 6.95
C TRP A 107 5.37 -1.10 6.42
N LEU A 108 6.67 -1.01 6.69
CA LEU A 108 7.61 -2.10 6.39
C LEU A 108 7.22 -3.40 7.12
N GLY A 109 6.73 -3.29 8.36
CA GLY A 109 6.18 -4.42 9.12
C GLY A 109 4.98 -5.07 8.42
N ASP A 110 4.06 -4.26 7.91
CA ASP A 110 2.91 -4.72 7.13
C ASP A 110 3.37 -5.39 5.82
N HIS A 111 4.31 -4.80 5.09
CA HIS A 111 4.88 -5.38 3.88
C HIS A 111 5.51 -6.76 4.11
N LYS A 112 6.21 -6.96 5.24
CA LYS A 112 6.75 -8.26 5.63
C LYS A 112 5.66 -9.30 5.86
N GLN A 113 4.50 -8.91 6.40
CA GLN A 113 3.36 -9.81 6.58
C GLN A 113 2.75 -10.22 5.23
N ILE A 114 2.59 -9.25 4.31
CA ILE A 114 2.12 -9.52 2.94
C ILE A 114 3.06 -10.51 2.24
N LEU A 115 4.37 -10.25 2.26
CA LEU A 115 5.36 -11.13 1.66
C LEU A 115 5.32 -12.54 2.28
N ALA A 116 5.15 -12.64 3.61
CA ALA A 116 5.05 -13.93 4.29
C ALA A 116 3.83 -14.75 3.81
N ALA A 117 2.69 -14.09 3.56
CA ALA A 117 1.50 -14.73 3.00
C ALA A 117 1.72 -15.18 1.54
N LEU A 118 2.35 -14.34 0.71
CA LEU A 118 2.68 -14.65 -0.68
C LEU A 118 3.64 -15.86 -0.78
N ILE A 119 4.66 -15.94 0.07
CA ILE A 119 5.59 -17.08 0.13
C ILE A 119 4.87 -18.38 0.47
N LYS A 120 3.88 -18.33 1.36
CA LYS A 120 3.06 -19.48 1.76
C LYS A 120 2.00 -19.84 0.72
N LYS A 121 1.85 -19.03 -0.34
CA LYS A 121 0.75 -19.11 -1.32
C LYS A 121 -0.63 -19.09 -0.66
N ASP A 122 -0.75 -18.36 0.44
CA ASP A 122 -2.02 -18.17 1.15
C ASP A 122 -2.73 -16.92 0.61
N ALA A 123 -3.61 -17.14 -0.37
CA ALA A 123 -4.32 -16.08 -1.06
C ALA A 123 -5.18 -15.22 -0.13
N ARG A 124 -5.90 -15.85 0.81
CA ARG A 124 -6.74 -15.16 1.77
C ARG A 124 -5.90 -14.31 2.72
N ALA A 125 -4.81 -14.86 3.24
CA ALA A 125 -3.92 -14.11 4.12
C ALA A 125 -3.23 -12.94 3.37
N ALA A 126 -2.87 -13.12 2.10
CA ALA A 126 -2.27 -12.05 1.29
C ALA A 126 -3.25 -10.89 1.07
N LYS A 127 -4.52 -11.21 0.76
CA LYS A 127 -5.61 -10.23 0.65
C LYS A 127 -5.78 -9.43 1.93
N LEU A 128 -5.93 -10.14 3.06
CA LEU A 128 -6.15 -9.54 4.38
C LEU A 128 -4.97 -8.65 4.80
N ALA A 129 -3.74 -9.11 4.60
CA ALA A 129 -2.55 -8.35 4.94
C ALA A 129 -2.43 -7.05 4.11
N MET A 130 -2.69 -7.11 2.80
CA MET A 130 -2.65 -5.93 1.93
C MET A 130 -3.79 -4.95 2.24
N TRP A 131 -4.97 -5.46 2.54
CA TRP A 131 -6.09 -4.63 3.00
C TRP A 131 -5.76 -3.89 4.29
N GLN A 132 -5.20 -4.60 5.28
CA GLN A 132 -4.84 -4.03 6.57
C GLN A 132 -3.72 -2.99 6.43
N HIS A 133 -2.74 -3.25 5.57
CA HIS A 133 -1.69 -2.29 5.24
C HIS A 133 -2.29 -0.95 4.76
N LEU A 134 -3.19 -1.00 3.78
CA LEU A 134 -3.81 0.21 3.22
C LEU A 134 -4.79 0.87 4.21
N GLU A 135 -5.43 0.09 5.08
CA GLU A 135 -6.20 0.63 6.20
C GLU A 135 -5.30 1.41 7.17
N ASN A 136 -4.13 0.86 7.53
CA ASN A 136 -3.17 1.53 8.40
C ASN A 136 -2.66 2.83 7.77
N VAL A 137 -2.37 2.83 6.46
CA VAL A 137 -2.01 4.05 5.71
C VAL A 137 -3.13 5.09 5.77
N LYS A 138 -4.39 4.67 5.59
CA LYS A 138 -5.56 5.54 5.67
C LYS A 138 -5.74 6.12 7.08
N GLN A 139 -5.66 5.30 8.13
CA GLN A 139 -5.79 5.77 9.51
C GLN A 139 -4.71 6.79 9.86
N ARG A 140 -3.47 6.52 9.43
CA ARG A 140 -2.37 7.46 9.66
C ARG A 140 -2.61 8.80 8.96
N LEU A 141 -3.14 8.77 7.74
CA LEU A 141 -3.57 9.97 7.03
C LEU A 141 -4.65 10.77 7.76
N LEU A 142 -5.60 10.10 8.41
CA LEU A 142 -6.66 10.74 9.19
C LEU A 142 -6.11 11.41 10.45
N GLU A 143 -5.08 10.85 11.10
CA GLU A 143 -4.42 11.48 12.26
C GLU A 143 -3.76 12.82 11.91
N PHE A 144 -3.26 12.96 10.68
CA PHE A 144 -2.69 14.21 10.18
C PHE A 144 -3.72 15.14 9.54
N SER A 145 -4.97 14.68 9.40
CA SER A 145 -6.06 15.52 8.93
C SER A 145 -6.60 16.38 10.08
N ASN A 146 -6.95 17.64 9.79
CA ASN A 146 -7.65 18.47 10.76
C ASN A 146 -9.09 17.93 10.90
N VAL A 147 -9.33 17.11 11.91
CA VAL A 147 -10.64 16.55 12.25
C VAL A 147 -11.69 17.61 12.61
N ASP A 148 -11.25 18.85 12.87
CA ASP A 148 -12.13 20.00 13.14
C ASP A 148 -12.49 20.80 11.85
N ASP A 149 -12.05 20.36 10.66
CA ASP A 149 -12.44 20.99 9.40
C ASP A 149 -13.94 20.76 9.12
N ILE A 150 -14.70 21.84 8.94
CA ILE A 150 -16.15 21.79 8.65
C ILE A 150 -16.51 21.06 7.34
N TYR A 151 -15.52 20.81 6.47
CA TYR A 151 -15.67 20.00 5.26
C TYR A 151 -15.15 18.55 5.41
N PHE A 152 -14.76 18.14 6.63
CA PHE A 152 -14.35 16.77 6.95
C PHE A 152 -15.58 15.86 7.04
N ASP A 153 -15.78 15.06 6.00
CA ASP A 153 -16.83 14.03 5.96
C ASP A 153 -16.24 12.68 6.37
N GLY A 154 -16.12 12.45 7.68
CA GLY A 154 -15.59 11.20 8.25
C GLY A 154 -16.44 9.96 7.94
N TYR A 155 -17.74 10.14 7.65
CA TYR A 155 -18.68 9.05 7.36
C TYR A 155 -18.47 8.43 5.98
N LEU A 156 -17.88 9.15 5.03
CA LEU A 156 -17.60 8.62 3.68
C LEU A 156 -16.44 7.60 3.67
N PHE A 157 -15.69 7.49 4.77
CA PHE A 157 -14.40 6.78 4.82
C PHE A 157 -14.25 5.80 6.00
N ASP A 158 -15.37 5.39 6.59
CA ASP A 158 -15.41 4.41 7.66
C ASP A 158 -14.56 3.17 7.32
N SER A 159 -13.87 2.63 8.33
CA SER A 159 -13.14 1.37 8.22
C SER A 159 -14.09 0.26 7.78
N TRP A 160 -13.76 -0.37 6.66
CA TRP A 160 -14.51 -1.49 6.13
C TRP A 160 -13.71 -2.78 6.32
N PRO A 161 -13.77 -3.42 7.50
CA PRO A 161 -12.94 -4.59 7.76
C PRO A 161 -13.42 -5.77 6.90
N LEU A 162 -12.48 -6.53 6.34
CA LEU A 162 -12.78 -7.63 5.40
C LEU A 162 -13.54 -8.80 6.03
N ASP A 163 -13.56 -8.92 7.36
CA ASP A 163 -14.36 -9.90 8.09
C ASP A 163 -15.87 -9.61 8.03
N LYS A 164 -16.27 -8.41 7.59
CA LYS A 164 -17.66 -8.02 7.33
C LYS A 164 -18.06 -8.15 5.86
N VAL A 165 -17.16 -8.62 4.99
CA VAL A 165 -17.45 -8.85 3.57
C VAL A 165 -17.49 -10.35 3.36
N ASP A 166 -18.68 -10.92 3.55
CA ASP A 166 -18.97 -12.27 3.08
C ASP A 166 -18.89 -12.27 1.54
N VAL A 167 -17.72 -12.64 0.98
CA VAL A 167 -17.54 -12.98 -0.44
C VAL A 167 -17.11 -14.43 -0.56
#